data_AF-A0A659XXS4-F1
#
_entry.id   AF-A0A659XXS4-F1
#
_cell.length_a   1.000
_cell.length_b   1.000
_cell.length_c   1.000
_cell.angle_alpha   90.00
_cell.angle_beta   90.00
_cell.angle_gamma   90.00
#
_symmetry.space_group_name_H-M   'P 1'
#
loop_
_entity.id
_entity.type
_entity.pdbx_description
1 polymer ?
#
loop_
_entity_poly.entity_id
_entity_poly.type
_entity_poly.pdbx_seq_one_letter_code
_entity_poly.pdbx_strand_id
1 'polypeptide(L)' 'SMPQLVAAFHSLVGFAAVMVAAAAIYAPESFGIGTAGDIHAQALIEMSLGVAIGAITFTGSVIAFLKLDGRMSGKPI' A
#
# COMPACT_ATOMS: atom_id res chain seq x y z
N SER A 1 9.35 -14.96 -15.82
CA SER A 1 8.00 -15.54 -15.95
C SER A 1 6.97 -14.46 -15.67
N MET A 2 5.80 -14.52 -16.33
CA MET A 2 4.78 -13.46 -16.27
C MET A 2 4.09 -13.32 -14.90
N PRO A 3 3.71 -14.41 -14.19
CA PRO A 3 2.94 -14.28 -12.94
C PRO A 3 3.69 -13.56 -11.82
N GLN A 4 4.99 -13.82 -11.60
CA GLN A 4 5.72 -13.13 -10.55
C GLN A 4 5.93 -11.64 -10.87
N LEU A 5 6.11 -11.29 -12.15
CA LEU A 5 6.27 -9.89 -12.52
C LEU A 5 4.99 -9.09 -12.21
N VAL A 6 3.82 -9.67 -12.46
CA VAL A 6 2.53 -9.08 -12.09
C VAL A 6 2.42 -8.90 -10.57
N ALA A 7 2.81 -9.91 -9.78
CA ALA A 7 2.83 -9.80 -8.33
C ALA A 7 3.81 -8.70 -7.84
N ALA A 8 5.00 -8.62 -8.44
CA ALA A 8 5.98 -7.58 -8.10
C ALA A 8 5.41 -6.18 -8.35
N PHE A 9 4.83 -5.93 -9.52
CA PHE A 9 4.24 -4.61 -9.83
C PHE A 9 3.03 -4.28 -8.95
N HIS A 10 2.19 -5.26 -8.63
CA HIS A 10 1.05 -5.02 -7.75
C HIS A 10 1.48 -4.66 -6.32
N SER A 11 2.61 -5.21 -5.86
CA SER A 11 3.20 -4.81 -4.58
C SER A 11 3.59 -3.32 -4.57
N LEU A 12 4.17 -2.82 -5.68
CA LEU A 12 4.53 -1.40 -5.81
C LEU A 12 3.32 -0.47 -5.75
N VAL A 13 2.17 -0.89 -6.29
CA VAL A 13 0.91 -0.13 -6.18
C VAL A 13 0.47 -0.01 -4.72
N GLY A 14 0.50 -1.12 -3.97
CA GLY A 14 0.16 -1.12 -2.55
C GLY A 14 1.12 -0.26 -1.71
N PHE A 15 2.42 -0.35 -1.99
CA PHE A 15 3.43 0.46 -1.33
C PHE A 15 3.25 1.95 -1.62
N ALA A 16 2.95 2.32 -2.88
CA ALA A 16 2.67 3.70 -3.27
C ALA A 16 1.48 4.27 -2.49
N ALA A 17 0.39 3.51 -2.32
CA ALA A 17 -0.76 3.95 -1.53
C ALA A 17 -0.39 4.29 -0.07
N VAL A 18 0.44 3.45 0.56
CA VAL A 18 0.93 3.68 1.93
C VAL A 18 1.82 4.93 1.99
N MET A 19 2.71 5.11 1.02
CA MET A 19 3.61 6.27 0.96
C MET A 19 2.85 7.58 0.67
N VAL A 20 1.83 7.55 -0.19
CA VAL A 20 0.98 8.72 -0.47
C VAL A 20 0.21 9.13 0.77
N ALA A 21 -0.37 8.18 1.51
CA ALA A 21 -1.04 8.50 2.76
C ALA A 21 -0.07 9.06 3.81
N ALA A 22 1.15 8.52 3.92
CA ALA A 22 2.18 9.10 4.77
C ALA A 22 2.50 10.55 4.37
N ALA A 23 2.70 10.81 3.07
CA ALA A 23 2.93 12.17 2.56
C ALA A 23 1.77 13.11 2.89
N ALA A 24 0.53 12.66 2.78
CA ALA A 24 -0.66 13.45 3.11
C ALA A 24 -0.78 13.77 4.60
N ILE A 25 -0.28 12.91 5.50
CA ILE A 25 -0.21 13.22 6.94
C ILE A 25 0.87 14.27 7.23
N TYR A 26 2.03 14.19 6.56
CA TYR A 26 3.16 15.10 6.82
C TYR A 26 3.03 16.46 6.12
N ALA A 27 2.26 16.54 5.04
CA ALA A 27 2.02 17.77 4.27
C ALA A 27 0.54 17.94 3.89
N PRO A 28 -0.40 17.97 4.84
CA PRO A 28 -1.84 17.97 4.54
C PRO A 28 -2.30 19.18 3.70
N GLU A 29 -1.59 20.30 3.81
CA GLU A 29 -1.83 21.52 3.06
C GLU A 29 -1.62 21.32 1.55
N SER A 30 -0.62 20.52 1.14
CA SER A 30 -0.37 20.24 -0.29
C SER A 30 -1.43 19.36 -0.93
N PHE A 31 -2.21 18.64 -0.11
CA PHE A 31 -3.32 17.81 -0.55
C PHE A 31 -4.69 18.51 -0.35
N GLY A 32 -4.72 19.71 0.24
CA GLY A 32 -5.95 20.45 0.48
C GLY A 32 -6.88 19.80 1.53
N ILE A 33 -6.33 19.00 2.44
CA ILE A 33 -7.10 18.20 3.41
C ILE A 33 -7.06 18.74 4.85
N GLY A 34 -6.44 19.90 5.06
CA GLY A 34 -6.31 20.55 6.36
C GLY A 34 -4.90 21.06 6.62
N THR A 35 -4.57 21.25 7.88
CA THR A 35 -3.23 21.68 8.35
C THR A 35 -2.61 20.62 9.27
N ALA A 36 -1.31 20.74 9.53
CA ALA A 36 -0.64 19.80 10.43
C ALA A 36 -1.28 19.84 11.84
N GLY A 37 -1.85 18.71 12.26
CA GLY A 37 -2.58 18.60 13.53
C GLY A 37 -4.10 18.85 13.44
N ASP A 38 -4.61 19.31 12.29
CA ASP A 38 -6.04 19.52 12.03
C ASP A 38 -6.39 19.08 10.61
N ILE A 39 -6.41 17.76 10.40
CA ILE A 39 -6.78 17.13 9.13
C ILE A 39 -8.28 16.80 9.17
N HIS A 40 -9.00 17.10 8.09
CA HIS A 40 -10.43 16.80 7.98
C HIS A 40 -10.71 15.32 8.28
N ALA A 41 -11.71 15.06 9.13
CA ALA A 41 -12.07 13.70 9.55
C ALA A 41 -12.40 12.78 8.36
N GLN A 42 -13.03 13.30 7.31
CA GLN A 42 -13.28 12.55 6.08
C GLN A 42 -11.98 12.07 5.43
N ALA A 43 -10.98 12.95 5.28
CA ALA A 43 -9.69 12.61 4.70
C ALA A 43 -8.95 11.56 5.53
N LEU A 44 -9.03 11.65 6.87
CA LEU A 44 -8.48 10.62 7.76
C LEU A 44 -9.12 9.24 7.51
N ILE A 45 -10.45 9.18 7.34
CA ILE A 45 -11.16 7.94 7.03
C ILE A 45 -10.72 7.38 5.67
N GLU A 46 -10.74 8.20 4.63
CA GLU A 46 -10.35 7.79 3.26
C GLU A 46 -8.90 7.29 3.20
N MET A 47 -7.98 8.02 3.83
CA MET A 47 -6.58 7.63 3.91
C MET A 47 -6.37 6.36 4.72
N SER A 48 -7.10 6.19 5.83
CA SER A 48 -7.00 4.96 6.64
C SER A 48 -7.40 3.72 5.85
N LEU A 49 -8.46 3.82 5.03
CA LEU A 49 -8.89 2.76 4.13
C LEU A 49 -7.86 2.51 3.02
N GLY A 50 -7.34 3.58 2.41
CA GLY A 50 -6.29 3.49 1.39
C GLY A 50 -5.02 2.80 1.91
N VAL A 51 -4.58 3.14 3.12
CA VAL A 51 -3.42 2.49 3.78
C VAL A 51 -3.71 1.03 4.08
N ALA A 52 -4.88 0.71 4.63
CA ALA A 52 -5.23 -0.67 4.97
C ALA A 52 -5.22 -1.57 3.72
N ILE A 53 -5.90 -1.14 2.65
CA ILE A 53 -5.93 -1.85 1.37
C ILE A 53 -4.52 -1.93 0.78
N GLY A 54 -3.79 -0.81 0.73
CA GLY A 54 -2.44 -0.73 0.18
C GLY A 54 -1.45 -1.65 0.90
N ALA A 55 -1.48 -1.69 2.23
CA ALA A 55 -0.61 -2.52 3.04
C ALA A 55 -0.91 -4.03 2.86
N ILE A 56 -2.19 -4.41 2.80
CA ILE A 56 -2.61 -5.79 2.52
C ILE A 56 -2.16 -6.19 1.11
N THR A 57 -2.39 -5.34 0.12
CA THR A 57 -1.96 -5.57 -1.26
C THR A 57 -0.44 -5.70 -1.36
N PHE A 58 0.33 -4.82 -0.73
CA PHE A 58 1.79 -4.85 -0.73
C PHE A 58 2.30 -6.17 -0.16
N THR A 59 1.88 -6.50 1.06
CA THR A 59 2.35 -7.69 1.77
C THR A 59 1.91 -8.98 1.08
N GLY A 60 0.64 -9.08 0.67
CA GLY A 60 0.11 -10.24 -0.07
C GLY A 60 0.85 -10.47 -1.40
N SER A 61 1.15 -9.38 -2.13
CA SER A 61 1.87 -9.46 -3.40
C SER A 61 3.35 -9.82 -3.23
N VAL A 62 4.00 -9.36 -2.16
CA VAL A 62 5.37 -9.78 -1.81
C VAL A 62 5.41 -11.28 -1.53
N ILE A 63 4.47 -11.81 -0.73
CA ILE A 63 4.39 -13.25 -0.45
C ILE A 63 4.09 -14.03 -1.74
N ALA A 64 3.18 -13.55 -2.58
CA ALA A 64 2.87 -14.18 -3.87
C ALA A 64 4.09 -14.22 -4.80
N PHE A 65 4.84 -13.11 -4.90
CA PHE A 65 6.10 -13.04 -5.65
C PHE A 65 7.09 -14.09 -5.16
N LEU A 66 7.36 -14.14 -3.85
CA LEU A 66 8.33 -15.06 -3.27
C LEU A 66 7.94 -16.54 -3.46
N LYS A 67 6.64 -16.87 -3.41
CA LYS A 67 6.15 -18.22 -3.71
C LYS A 67 6.31 -18.58 -5.19
N LEU A 68 5.98 -17.67 -6.09
CA LEU A 68 6.09 -17.89 -7.55
C LEU A 68 7.54 -17.92 -8.04
N ASP A 69 8.44 -17.20 -7.38
CA ASP A 69 9.89 -17.17 -7.63
C ASP A 69 10.62 -18.41 -7.06
N GLY A 70 9.92 -19.27 -6.30
CA GLY A 70 10.49 -20.46 -5.67
C GLY A 70 11.32 -20.19 -4.41
N ARG A 71 11.39 -18.92 -3.96
CA ARG A 71 12.06 -18.50 -2.71
C ARG A 71 11.27 -18.86 -1.46
N MET A 72 9.98 -19.15 -1.61
CA MET A 72 9.09 -19.67 -0.56
C MET A 72 8.31 -20.88 -1.07
N SER A 73 7.90 -21.79 -0.16
CA SER A 73 7.05 -22.93 -0.50
C SER A 73 5.69 -22.45 -1.03
N GLY A 74 5.28 -23.00 -2.17
CA GLY A 74 3.94 -22.77 -2.74
C GLY A 74 2.80 -23.46 -1.98
N LYS A 75 3.12 -24.33 -1.02
CA LYS A 75 2.10 -25.01 -0.20
C LYS A 75 1.31 -23.98 0.62
N PRO A 76 0.02 -24.27 0.91
CA PRO A 76 -0.71 -23.54 1.95
C PRO A 76 0.10 -23.56 3.25
N ILE A 77 0.13 -22.41 3.90
CA ILE A 77 0.75 -22.23 5.22
C ILE A 77 -0.37 -22.27 6.25
#